data_AF-A0A916CWC3-F1
#
_entry.id   AF-A0A916CWC3-F1
#
_cell.length_a   1.000
_cell.length_b   1.000
_cell.length_c   1.000
_cell.angle_alpha   90.00
_cell.angle_beta   90.00
_cell.angle_gamma   90.00
#
_symmetry.space_group_name_H-M   'P 1'
#
loop_
_entity.id
_entity.type
_entity.pdbx_description
1 polymer ?
#
loop_
_entity_poly.entity_id
_entity_poly.type
_entity_poly.pdbx_seq_one_letter_code
_entity_poly.pdbx_strand_id
1 'polypeptide(L)'
;MLSRTCVFAAALSLAVVGSAAAQWNVAGDFSGTANPNGVWQYGVLDFGSMTFELDNPSAGVCAGPAWLHGSNGSNVWRNACPSVAYGIEPGQVSLHPGTGFQPACIRWTSPPNGPSTVLVQGAFSAGDSGQMLVAVRQGGTFLSQGTDAMSFDITVSTANGPIDFVVYGGFSYGNTQLALTITESAPCDPDVNCDGSINGFDIEATEQAINGDLSNFCQASADLNNDGAENGFDIETEEQRVNGAPC
;
A
#
# COMPACT_ATOMS: atom_id res chain seq x y z
N MET A 1 30.36 -20.84 62.51
CA MET A 1 30.11 -21.19 61.09
C MET A 1 28.94 -20.34 60.60
N LEU A 2 29.22 -19.21 59.92
CA LEU A 2 28.20 -18.35 59.33
C LEU A 2 28.06 -18.73 57.85
N SER A 3 26.94 -19.35 57.50
CA SER A 3 26.58 -19.67 56.11
C SER A 3 26.07 -18.40 55.43
N ARG A 4 26.77 -17.94 54.39
CA ARG A 4 26.37 -16.80 53.56
C ARG A 4 25.47 -17.31 52.43
N THR A 5 24.21 -16.91 52.44
CA THR A 5 23.26 -17.17 51.36
C THR A 5 23.56 -16.21 50.20
N CYS A 6 24.02 -16.73 49.06
CA CYS A 6 24.10 -15.98 47.81
C CYS A 6 22.71 -15.91 47.16
N VAL A 7 22.18 -14.70 47.01
CA VAL A 7 20.98 -14.46 46.19
C VAL A 7 21.46 -14.22 44.76
N PHE A 8 21.15 -15.15 43.86
CA PHE A 8 21.30 -14.93 42.42
C PHE A 8 20.07 -14.15 41.92
N ALA A 9 20.28 -12.90 41.50
CA ALA A 9 19.28 -12.16 40.75
C ALA A 9 19.27 -12.67 39.31
N ALA A 10 18.18 -13.33 38.90
CA ALA A 10 17.94 -13.67 37.51
C ALA A 10 17.42 -12.42 36.78
N ALA A 11 18.23 -11.85 35.88
CA ALA A 11 17.77 -10.81 34.97
C ALA A 11 16.84 -11.45 33.92
N LEU A 12 15.56 -11.08 33.96
CA LEU A 12 14.56 -11.48 32.97
C LEU A 12 14.73 -10.56 31.75
N SER A 13 15.40 -11.06 30.70
CA SER A 13 15.50 -10.34 29.42
C SER A 13 14.14 -10.35 28.73
N LEU A 14 13.45 -9.22 28.72
CA LEU A 14 12.25 -9.02 27.92
C LEU A 14 12.69 -8.91 26.46
N ALA A 15 12.35 -9.90 25.63
CA ALA A 15 12.54 -9.78 24.19
C ALA A 15 11.43 -8.87 23.65
N VAL A 16 11.80 -7.66 23.25
CA VAL A 16 10.90 -6.77 22.51
C VAL A 16 10.76 -7.36 21.11
N VAL A 17 9.55 -7.78 20.76
CA VAL A 17 9.21 -8.22 19.41
C VAL A 17 8.68 -6.98 18.71
N GLY A 18 9.53 -6.29 17.94
CA GLY A 18 9.08 -5.17 17.12
C GLY A 18 8.01 -5.64 16.14
N SER A 19 6.93 -4.87 15.98
CA SER A 19 5.94 -5.14 14.94
C SER A 19 6.58 -4.86 13.58
N ALA A 20 6.52 -5.81 12.66
CA ALA A 20 6.96 -5.55 11.28
C ALA A 20 6.04 -4.49 10.67
N ALA A 21 6.62 -3.54 9.92
CA ALA A 21 5.87 -2.55 9.15
C ALA A 21 4.80 -3.26 8.28
N ALA A 22 3.58 -2.72 8.23
CA ALA A 22 2.53 -3.36 7.47
C ALA A 22 2.90 -3.36 5.97
N GLN A 23 2.64 -4.49 5.34
CA GLN A 23 2.90 -4.71 3.93
C GLN A 23 1.65 -5.30 3.28
N TRP A 24 1.25 -4.73 2.14
CA TRP A 24 0.16 -5.20 1.31
C TRP A 24 0.72 -5.62 -0.04
N ASN A 25 0.41 -6.85 -0.47
CA ASN A 25 0.90 -7.39 -1.74
C ASN A 25 -0.28 -7.87 -2.57
N VAL A 26 -0.50 -7.25 -3.73
CA VAL A 26 -1.71 -7.53 -4.53
C VAL A 26 -1.85 -9.00 -4.92
N ALA A 27 -0.75 -9.70 -5.18
CA ALA A 27 -0.76 -11.09 -5.63
C ALA A 27 -0.93 -12.10 -4.48
N GLY A 28 -0.38 -11.78 -3.31
CA GLY A 28 -0.54 -12.54 -2.07
C GLY A 28 -1.92 -12.34 -1.43
N ASP A 29 -2.45 -11.12 -1.51
CA ASP A 29 -3.70 -10.71 -0.86
C ASP A 29 -4.93 -10.87 -1.75
N PHE A 30 -4.75 -11.28 -3.02
CA PHE A 30 -5.83 -11.38 -3.98
C PHE A 30 -6.95 -12.30 -3.47
N SER A 31 -8.14 -11.73 -3.22
CA SER A 31 -9.29 -12.53 -2.81
C SER A 31 -10.12 -12.93 -4.01
N GLY A 32 -10.41 -14.23 -4.06
CA GLY A 32 -11.31 -14.78 -5.05
C GLY A 32 -12.76 -14.92 -4.66
N THR A 33 -13.11 -14.47 -3.46
CA THR A 33 -14.41 -14.71 -2.86
C THR A 33 -15.03 -13.46 -2.25
N ALA A 34 -14.25 -12.40 -2.07
CA ALA A 34 -14.69 -11.13 -1.52
C ALA A 34 -14.18 -9.96 -2.38
N ASN A 35 -15.09 -9.04 -2.72
CA ASN A 35 -14.79 -7.75 -3.32
C ASN A 35 -15.83 -6.74 -2.82
N PRO A 36 -15.45 -5.77 -1.97
CA PRO A 36 -14.10 -5.49 -1.50
C PRO A 36 -13.52 -6.58 -0.58
N ASN A 37 -12.19 -6.63 -0.46
CA ASN A 37 -11.44 -7.51 0.44
C ASN A 37 -10.43 -6.71 1.27
N GLY A 38 -10.84 -6.28 2.46
CA GLY A 38 -10.02 -5.41 3.30
C GLY A 38 -9.68 -4.10 2.59
N VAL A 39 -8.38 -3.85 2.39
CA VAL A 39 -7.87 -2.65 1.72
C VAL A 39 -8.03 -2.69 0.19
N TRP A 40 -8.32 -3.86 -0.39
CA TRP A 40 -8.35 -4.08 -1.83
C TRP A 40 -9.76 -4.05 -2.40
N GLN A 41 -9.92 -3.41 -3.56
CA GLN A 41 -11.15 -3.41 -4.35
C GLN A 41 -10.79 -3.64 -5.83
N TYR A 42 -11.63 -4.39 -6.54
CA TYR A 42 -11.45 -4.72 -7.96
C TYR A 42 -12.65 -4.20 -8.75
N GLY A 43 -12.42 -3.52 -9.86
CA GLY A 43 -13.51 -2.83 -10.54
C GLY A 43 -13.17 -2.13 -11.84
N VAL A 44 -14.12 -1.36 -12.31
CA VAL A 44 -13.94 -0.38 -13.39
C VAL A 44 -13.82 1.02 -12.81
N LEU A 45 -12.88 1.82 -13.34
CA LEU A 45 -12.75 3.24 -13.02
C LEU A 45 -13.12 4.08 -14.24
N ASP A 46 -14.20 4.82 -14.17
CA ASP A 46 -14.55 5.81 -15.19
C ASP A 46 -13.75 7.10 -14.96
N PHE A 47 -12.89 7.48 -15.91
CA PHE A 47 -12.03 8.65 -15.78
C PHE A 47 -12.80 9.97 -15.94
N GLY A 48 -13.96 9.96 -16.60
CA GLY A 48 -14.79 11.15 -16.79
C GLY A 48 -15.60 11.49 -15.56
N SER A 49 -16.27 10.49 -14.97
CA SER A 49 -17.07 10.68 -13.75
C SER A 49 -16.27 10.49 -12.45
N MET A 50 -15.06 9.93 -12.53
CA MET A 50 -14.26 9.49 -11.38
C MET A 50 -14.98 8.47 -10.49
N THR A 51 -15.99 7.78 -11.05
CA THR A 51 -16.75 6.74 -10.36
C THR A 51 -16.00 5.42 -10.44
N PHE A 52 -15.93 4.72 -9.31
CA PHE A 52 -15.41 3.36 -9.24
C PHE A 52 -16.56 2.40 -8.97
N GLU A 53 -16.74 1.42 -9.84
CA GLU A 53 -17.79 0.41 -9.71
C GLU A 53 -17.15 -0.95 -9.48
N LEU A 54 -17.63 -1.66 -8.44
CA LEU A 54 -17.13 -2.96 -8.07
C LEU A 54 -17.52 -4.02 -9.11
N ASP A 55 -16.56 -4.88 -9.41
CA ASP A 55 -16.77 -6.05 -10.26
C ASP A 55 -17.45 -7.20 -9.51
N ASN A 56 -18.19 -8.01 -10.26
CA ASN A 56 -18.89 -9.19 -9.74
C ASN A 56 -18.00 -10.43 -9.83
N PRO A 57 -18.19 -11.43 -8.94
CA PRO A 57 -17.39 -12.65 -9.00
C PRO A 57 -17.66 -13.39 -10.31
N SER A 58 -16.58 -13.91 -10.92
CA SER A 58 -16.62 -14.68 -12.15
C SER A 58 -15.73 -15.91 -12.02
N ALA A 59 -16.18 -17.03 -12.58
CA ALA A 59 -15.36 -18.21 -12.75
C ALA A 59 -14.63 -18.09 -14.09
N GLY A 60 -13.33 -17.81 -14.05
CA GLY A 60 -12.52 -17.84 -15.27
C GLY A 60 -12.18 -19.27 -15.68
N VAL A 61 -12.06 -19.53 -16.99
CA VAL A 61 -11.47 -20.78 -17.49
C VAL A 61 -10.00 -20.75 -17.12
N CYS A 62 -9.53 -21.70 -16.31
CA CYS A 62 -8.12 -21.82 -15.93
C CYS A 62 -7.53 -20.63 -15.11
N ALA A 63 -8.26 -19.54 -14.94
CA ALA A 63 -7.76 -18.26 -14.43
C ALA A 63 -7.87 -18.10 -12.90
N GLY A 64 -8.18 -19.17 -12.16
CA GLY A 64 -8.49 -19.02 -10.74
C GLY A 64 -9.69 -18.09 -10.52
N PRO A 65 -9.78 -17.44 -9.35
CA PRO A 65 -10.82 -16.46 -9.14
C PRO A 65 -10.63 -15.21 -10.02
N ALA A 66 -11.74 -14.70 -10.53
CA ALA A 66 -11.79 -13.48 -11.33
C ALA A 66 -12.94 -12.57 -10.88
N TRP A 67 -12.76 -11.29 -11.15
CA TRP A 67 -13.77 -10.24 -10.99
C TRP A 67 -14.05 -9.65 -12.37
N LEU A 68 -15.32 -9.55 -12.75
CA LEU A 68 -15.76 -9.12 -14.08
C LEU A 68 -16.83 -8.03 -13.98
N HIS A 69 -16.66 -7.00 -14.80
CA HIS A 69 -17.65 -5.96 -15.02
C HIS A 69 -18.65 -6.36 -16.11
N GLY A 70 -19.90 -6.69 -15.76
CA GLY A 70 -20.90 -7.13 -16.75
C GLY A 70 -20.45 -8.37 -17.53
N SER A 71 -20.97 -8.62 -18.74
CA SER A 71 -20.62 -9.83 -19.51
C SER A 71 -19.42 -9.67 -20.46
N ASN A 72 -19.02 -8.42 -20.76
CA ASN A 72 -17.95 -8.09 -21.72
C ASN A 72 -17.07 -6.92 -21.22
N GLY A 73 -17.20 -6.54 -19.95
CA GLY A 73 -16.45 -5.41 -19.40
C GLY A 73 -15.06 -5.81 -18.94
N SER A 74 -14.44 -4.89 -18.21
CA SER A 74 -13.13 -5.09 -17.60
C SER A 74 -13.13 -6.29 -16.67
N ASN A 75 -11.95 -6.87 -16.47
CA ASN A 75 -11.77 -7.91 -15.49
C ASN A 75 -10.42 -7.81 -14.78
N VAL A 76 -10.40 -8.35 -13.58
CA VAL A 76 -9.20 -8.55 -12.77
C VAL A 76 -9.17 -10.01 -12.33
N TRP A 77 -8.07 -10.70 -12.54
CA TRP A 77 -7.94 -12.12 -12.22
C TRP A 77 -6.54 -12.48 -11.75
N ARG A 78 -6.42 -13.64 -11.07
CA ARG A 78 -5.13 -14.17 -10.63
C ARG A 78 -4.91 -15.55 -11.22
N ASN A 79 -3.87 -15.71 -12.05
CA ASN A 79 -3.61 -16.98 -12.71
C ASN A 79 -3.40 -18.12 -11.70
N ALA A 80 -4.35 -19.07 -11.67
CA ALA A 80 -4.25 -20.27 -10.84
C ALA A 80 -3.84 -21.53 -11.62
N CYS A 81 -3.54 -21.41 -12.92
CA CYS A 81 -2.94 -22.51 -13.67
C CYS A 81 -1.54 -22.85 -13.16
N PRO A 82 -1.09 -24.09 -13.38
CA PRO A 82 0.32 -24.45 -13.24
C PRO A 82 1.19 -23.95 -14.41
N SER A 83 0.64 -23.20 -15.36
CA SER A 83 1.31 -22.69 -16.56
C SER A 83 0.90 -21.27 -16.90
N VAL A 84 1.63 -20.63 -17.81
CA VAL A 84 1.28 -19.34 -18.40
C VAL A 84 -0.11 -19.40 -19.04
N ALA A 85 -0.96 -18.43 -18.72
CA ALA A 85 -2.26 -18.22 -19.35
C ALA A 85 -2.34 -16.76 -19.83
N TYR A 86 -2.62 -16.55 -21.12
CA TYR A 86 -2.71 -15.21 -21.71
C TYR A 86 -1.54 -14.27 -21.36
N GLY A 87 -0.30 -14.81 -21.39
CA GLY A 87 0.91 -14.04 -21.05
C GLY A 87 1.14 -13.81 -19.55
N ILE A 88 0.31 -14.36 -18.67
CA ILE A 88 0.38 -14.20 -17.22
C ILE A 88 0.92 -15.49 -16.59
N GLU A 89 1.98 -15.42 -15.79
CA GLU A 89 2.57 -16.56 -15.09
C GLU A 89 1.70 -17.04 -13.92
N PRO A 90 1.83 -18.31 -13.48
CA PRO A 90 1.17 -18.81 -12.28
C PRO A 90 1.35 -17.90 -11.05
N GLY A 91 0.24 -17.58 -10.39
CA GLY A 91 0.19 -16.77 -9.18
C GLY A 91 0.20 -15.25 -9.39
N GLN A 92 0.37 -14.77 -10.62
CA GLN A 92 0.34 -13.35 -10.94
C GLN A 92 -1.09 -12.82 -11.09
N VAL A 93 -1.27 -11.54 -10.78
CA VAL A 93 -2.52 -10.80 -10.97
C VAL A 93 -2.47 -10.07 -12.31
N SER A 94 -3.58 -10.09 -13.02
CA SER A 94 -3.76 -9.42 -14.30
C SER A 94 -5.00 -8.54 -14.30
N LEU A 95 -4.89 -7.42 -15.00
CA LEU A 95 -5.99 -6.53 -15.33
C LEU A 95 -6.18 -6.58 -16.84
N HIS A 96 -7.43 -6.56 -17.27
CA HIS A 96 -7.80 -6.56 -18.68
C HIS A 96 -8.98 -5.60 -18.89
N PRO A 97 -8.84 -4.55 -19.71
CA PRO A 97 -9.93 -3.64 -20.02
C PRO A 97 -11.15 -4.35 -20.62
N GLY A 98 -12.30 -3.69 -20.68
CA GLY A 98 -13.51 -4.22 -21.32
C GLY A 98 -13.62 -3.90 -22.82
N THR A 99 -14.55 -4.55 -23.53
CA THR A 99 -14.70 -4.41 -25.00
C THR A 99 -15.01 -2.98 -25.45
N GLY A 100 -15.54 -2.16 -24.55
CA GLY A 100 -15.82 -0.73 -24.75
C GLY A 100 -14.69 0.17 -24.27
N PHE A 101 -13.47 -0.35 -24.11
CA PHE A 101 -12.32 0.34 -23.52
C PHE A 101 -12.54 0.76 -22.06
N GLN A 102 -13.37 0.03 -21.33
CA GLN A 102 -13.57 0.25 -19.91
C GLN A 102 -12.27 -0.02 -19.14
N PRO A 103 -11.71 0.95 -18.38
CA PRO A 103 -10.49 0.74 -17.61
C PRO A 103 -10.66 -0.35 -16.55
N ALA A 104 -9.78 -1.34 -16.54
CA ALA A 104 -9.69 -2.26 -15.42
C ALA A 104 -8.88 -1.62 -14.30
N CYS A 105 -9.36 -1.71 -13.06
CA CYS A 105 -8.77 -1.04 -11.91
C CYS A 105 -8.66 -1.97 -10.70
N ILE A 106 -7.49 -1.94 -10.06
CA ILE A 106 -7.32 -2.39 -8.68
C ILE A 106 -7.15 -1.14 -7.83
N ARG A 107 -7.97 -1.00 -6.79
CA ARG A 107 -7.93 0.12 -5.85
C ARG A 107 -7.43 -0.36 -4.51
N TRP A 108 -6.46 0.37 -3.95
CA TRP A 108 -6.05 0.24 -2.56
C TRP A 108 -6.57 1.43 -1.76
N THR A 109 -7.20 1.16 -0.64
CA THR A 109 -7.64 2.16 0.34
C THR A 109 -6.93 1.91 1.66
N SER A 110 -6.30 2.94 2.21
CA SER A 110 -5.64 2.86 3.52
C SER A 110 -6.63 2.34 4.58
N PRO A 111 -6.21 1.39 5.44
CA PRO A 111 -7.08 0.92 6.50
C PRO A 111 -7.42 2.07 7.46
N PRO A 112 -8.52 1.95 8.24
CA PRO A 112 -8.77 2.88 9.34
C PRO A 112 -7.57 2.92 10.29
N ASN A 113 -7.07 4.12 10.60
CA ASN A 113 -5.82 4.34 11.35
C ASN A 113 -4.56 3.77 10.67
N GLY A 114 -4.60 3.61 9.34
CA GLY A 114 -3.42 3.30 8.55
C GLY A 114 -2.43 4.47 8.47
N PRO A 115 -1.28 4.24 7.85
CA PRO A 115 -0.20 5.23 7.77
C PRO A 115 -0.64 6.50 7.03
N SER A 116 -0.08 7.65 7.39
CA SER A 116 -0.29 8.94 6.67
C SER A 116 0.38 8.95 5.29
N THR A 117 1.43 8.13 5.13
CA THR A 117 2.22 8.00 3.91
C THR A 117 2.57 6.52 3.68
N VAL A 118 2.60 6.10 2.43
CA VAL A 118 3.03 4.75 2.02
C VAL A 118 4.05 4.81 0.91
N LEU A 119 4.93 3.81 0.88
CA LEU A 119 5.79 3.53 -0.27
C LEU A 119 5.08 2.53 -1.19
N VAL A 120 4.87 2.92 -2.44
CA VAL A 120 4.18 2.14 -3.47
C VAL A 120 5.21 1.70 -4.51
N GLN A 121 5.52 0.41 -4.52
CA GLN A 121 6.53 -0.18 -5.40
C GLN A 121 5.95 -1.29 -6.25
N GLY A 122 6.29 -1.29 -7.52
CA GLY A 122 5.79 -2.30 -8.43
C GLY A 122 6.08 -2.06 -9.88
N ALA A 123 5.44 -2.88 -10.70
CA ALA A 123 5.48 -2.74 -12.13
C ALA A 123 4.20 -3.29 -12.78
N PHE A 124 3.81 -2.63 -13.86
CA PHE A 124 3.04 -3.25 -14.92
C PHE A 124 4.01 -3.92 -15.90
N SER A 125 3.70 -5.15 -16.31
CA SER A 125 4.44 -5.85 -17.37
C SER A 125 3.54 -6.14 -18.55
N ALA A 126 4.13 -6.11 -19.75
CA ALA A 126 3.47 -6.57 -20.96
C ALA A 126 3.10 -8.05 -20.78
N GLY A 127 1.81 -8.34 -20.68
CA GLY A 127 1.31 -9.70 -20.53
C GLY A 127 1.09 -10.32 -21.90
N ASP A 128 -0.11 -10.13 -22.45
CA ASP A 128 -0.47 -10.60 -23.79
C ASP A 128 0.01 -9.61 -24.89
N SER A 129 -0.38 -9.82 -26.14
CA SER A 129 0.15 -9.15 -27.34
C SER A 129 -0.52 -7.83 -27.73
N GLY A 130 -1.54 -7.40 -26.97
CA GLY A 130 -2.30 -6.18 -27.23
C GLY A 130 -1.69 -4.99 -26.51
N GLN A 131 -1.74 -3.82 -27.15
CA GLN A 131 -1.24 -2.59 -26.56
C GLN A 131 -2.23 -2.00 -25.55
N MET A 132 -1.76 -1.75 -24.33
CA MET A 132 -2.50 -1.13 -23.24
C MET A 132 -1.78 0.13 -22.73
N LEU A 133 -2.53 1.05 -22.16
CA LEU A 133 -2.00 2.10 -21.32
C LEU A 133 -2.10 1.67 -19.85
N VAL A 134 -1.12 2.07 -19.06
CA VAL A 134 -1.03 1.71 -17.64
C VAL A 134 -0.80 2.96 -16.81
N ALA A 135 -1.37 3.02 -15.62
CA ALA A 135 -1.15 4.14 -14.73
C ALA A 135 -1.34 3.80 -13.24
N VAL A 136 -0.66 4.58 -12.41
CA VAL A 136 -0.94 4.73 -10.98
C VAL A 136 -1.56 6.11 -10.78
N ARG A 137 -2.72 6.17 -10.11
CA ARG A 137 -3.49 7.39 -9.91
C ARG A 137 -3.90 7.57 -8.45
N GLN A 138 -4.14 8.82 -8.05
CA GLN A 138 -4.76 9.15 -6.78
C GLN A 138 -5.57 10.44 -6.93
N GLY A 139 -6.81 10.45 -6.45
CA GLY A 139 -7.66 11.65 -6.48
C GLY A 139 -7.88 12.24 -7.90
N GLY A 140 -7.78 11.42 -8.95
CA GLY A 140 -7.89 11.86 -10.34
C GLY A 140 -6.56 12.23 -11.02
N THR A 141 -5.50 12.45 -10.25
CA THR A 141 -4.16 12.78 -10.74
C THR A 141 -3.41 11.52 -11.16
N PHE A 142 -2.66 11.59 -12.26
CA PHE A 142 -1.69 10.55 -12.64
C PHE A 142 -0.41 10.75 -11.84
N LEU A 143 -0.06 9.76 -11.01
CA LEU A 143 1.20 9.72 -10.29
C LEU A 143 2.30 9.11 -11.19
N SER A 144 1.94 8.14 -12.01
CA SER A 144 2.79 7.57 -13.06
C SER A 144 1.94 7.01 -14.21
N GLN A 145 2.46 7.03 -15.44
CA GLN A 145 1.76 6.54 -16.63
C GLN A 145 2.69 6.03 -17.74
N GLY A 146 2.32 4.95 -18.41
CA GLY A 146 3.11 4.37 -19.50
C GLY A 146 2.28 3.55 -20.49
N THR A 147 2.99 2.86 -21.37
CA THR A 147 2.41 1.99 -22.42
C THR A 147 2.98 0.59 -22.24
N ASP A 148 2.09 -0.41 -22.15
CA ASP A 148 2.32 -1.85 -21.98
C ASP A 148 3.03 -2.28 -20.70
N ALA A 149 4.12 -1.61 -20.35
CA ALA A 149 4.93 -1.89 -19.18
C ALA A 149 5.45 -0.60 -18.56
N MET A 150 5.60 -0.62 -17.24
CA MET A 150 6.09 0.50 -16.45
C MET A 150 6.47 0.01 -15.06
N SER A 151 7.65 0.38 -14.58
CA SER A 151 7.97 0.29 -13.15
C SER A 151 7.62 1.60 -12.44
N PHE A 152 7.26 1.51 -11.17
CA PHE A 152 7.00 2.66 -10.31
C PHE A 152 7.55 2.40 -8.90
N ASP A 153 8.06 3.47 -8.31
CA ASP A 153 8.56 3.55 -6.95
C ASP A 153 8.24 4.96 -6.45
N ILE A 154 7.12 5.11 -5.75
CA ILE A 154 6.56 6.41 -5.38
C ILE A 154 6.11 6.42 -3.92
N THR A 155 6.41 7.51 -3.23
CA THR A 155 5.88 7.79 -1.89
C THR A 155 4.57 8.57 -2.02
N VAL A 156 3.51 8.10 -1.37
CA VAL A 156 2.14 8.63 -1.54
C VAL A 156 1.51 8.92 -0.20
N SER A 157 0.99 10.14 -0.02
CA SER A 157 0.15 10.47 1.15
C SER A 157 -1.22 9.82 1.02
N THR A 158 -1.64 9.08 2.05
CA THR A 158 -2.94 8.38 2.07
C THR A 158 -4.12 9.34 2.30
N ALA A 159 -3.85 10.56 2.79
CA ALA A 159 -4.85 11.61 3.00
C ALA A 159 -5.51 12.09 1.69
N ASN A 160 -4.83 11.90 0.55
CA ASN A 160 -5.33 12.26 -0.78
C ASN A 160 -6.32 11.23 -1.37
N GLY A 161 -6.67 10.20 -0.60
CA GLY A 161 -7.65 9.18 -0.97
C GLY A 161 -7.04 7.91 -1.55
N PRO A 162 -7.88 7.04 -2.15
CA PRO A 162 -7.44 5.74 -2.64
C PRO A 162 -6.43 5.83 -3.77
N ILE A 163 -5.57 4.81 -3.86
CA ILE A 163 -4.58 4.65 -4.91
C ILE A 163 -5.12 3.66 -5.93
N ASP A 164 -5.20 4.08 -7.18
CA ASP A 164 -5.76 3.33 -8.30
C ASP A 164 -4.66 2.85 -9.23
N PHE A 165 -4.62 1.54 -9.48
CA PHE A 165 -3.74 0.89 -10.45
C PHE A 165 -4.61 0.47 -11.63
N VAL A 166 -4.40 1.11 -12.78
CA VAL A 166 -5.32 1.03 -13.92
C VAL A 166 -4.64 0.60 -15.20
N VAL A 167 -5.35 -0.25 -15.95
CA VAL A 167 -5.02 -0.65 -17.32
C VAL A 167 -6.18 -0.21 -18.22
N TYR A 168 -5.88 0.51 -19.31
CA TYR A 168 -6.89 1.20 -20.12
C TYR A 168 -6.42 1.43 -21.56
N GLY A 169 -7.25 2.08 -22.37
CA GLY A 169 -6.90 2.53 -23.73
C GLY A 169 -6.90 1.45 -24.81
N GLY A 170 -6.94 0.17 -24.44
CA GLY A 170 -7.05 -0.99 -25.32
C GLY A 170 -8.07 -2.01 -24.83
N PHE A 171 -8.20 -3.14 -25.52
CA PHE A 171 -9.06 -4.27 -25.09
C PHE A 171 -8.43 -5.61 -25.47
N SER A 172 -8.43 -5.98 -26.75
CA SER A 172 -8.26 -7.34 -27.29
C SER A 172 -7.32 -8.28 -26.51
N TYR A 173 -6.06 -8.39 -26.90
CA TYR A 173 -5.06 -9.24 -26.23
C TYR A 173 -4.46 -8.46 -25.05
N GLY A 174 -5.31 -7.93 -24.16
CA GLY A 174 -4.97 -6.84 -23.25
C GLY A 174 -4.64 -7.24 -21.83
N ASN A 175 -4.33 -8.52 -21.59
CA ASN A 175 -3.94 -8.96 -20.26
C ASN A 175 -2.62 -8.28 -19.89
N THR A 176 -2.65 -7.46 -18.85
CA THR A 176 -1.47 -6.76 -18.33
C THR A 176 -1.25 -7.22 -16.91
N GLN A 177 -0.01 -7.60 -16.60
CA GLN A 177 0.36 -8.08 -15.28
C GLN A 177 0.60 -6.89 -14.34
N LEU A 178 0.18 -7.01 -13.08
CA LEU A 178 0.56 -6.08 -12.01
C LEU A 178 1.30 -6.83 -10.90
N ALA A 179 2.56 -6.45 -10.68
CA ALA A 179 3.28 -6.75 -9.44
C ALA A 179 3.27 -5.48 -8.59
N LEU A 180 2.78 -5.59 -7.37
CA LEU A 180 2.62 -4.45 -6.49
C LEU A 180 2.82 -4.88 -5.04
N THR A 181 3.66 -4.11 -4.36
CA THR A 181 3.79 -4.10 -2.92
C THR A 181 3.62 -2.66 -2.44
N ILE A 182 2.77 -2.48 -1.44
CA ILE A 182 2.66 -1.24 -0.68
C ILE A 182 3.20 -1.54 0.71
N THR A 183 4.15 -0.76 1.17
CA THR A 183 4.63 -0.81 2.54
C THR A 183 4.25 0.48 3.24
N GLU A 184 3.94 0.38 4.52
CA GLU A 184 4.09 1.52 5.40
C GLU A 184 5.52 2.06 5.19
N SER A 185 5.62 3.27 4.64
CA SER A 185 6.80 4.05 4.95
C SER A 185 6.76 4.23 6.45
N ALA A 186 7.87 3.97 7.15
CA ALA A 186 7.97 4.26 8.58
C ALA A 186 7.35 5.65 8.85
N PRO A 187 6.73 5.89 10.04
CA PRO A 187 6.19 7.20 10.41
C PRO A 187 7.35 8.20 10.45
N CYS A 188 7.73 8.66 9.27
CA CYS A 188 8.80 9.58 8.97
C CYS A 188 8.16 10.74 8.24
N ASP A 189 7.09 11.24 8.85
CA ASP A 189 6.75 12.63 8.65
C ASP A 189 7.52 13.38 9.75
N PRO A 190 8.67 13.99 9.42
CA PRO A 190 9.44 14.78 10.37
C PRO A 190 8.76 16.13 10.69
N ASP A 191 7.69 16.49 9.97
CA ASP A 191 6.85 17.65 10.29
C ASP A 191 5.71 17.19 11.20
N VAL A 192 6.06 16.70 12.39
CA VAL A 192 5.08 16.10 13.33
C VAL A 192 4.06 17.10 13.84
N ASN A 193 4.33 18.40 13.69
CA ASN A 193 3.43 19.50 14.06
C ASN A 193 2.61 20.05 12.87
N CYS A 194 2.88 19.59 11.64
CA CYS A 194 2.23 19.98 10.39
C CYS A 194 2.27 21.50 10.11
N ASP A 195 3.35 22.19 10.49
CA ASP A 195 3.54 23.62 10.19
C ASP A 195 4.19 23.86 8.82
N GLY A 196 4.59 22.79 8.12
CA GLY A 196 5.24 22.82 6.83
C GLY A 196 6.75 23.01 6.89
N SER A 197 7.36 22.98 8.08
CA SER A 197 8.78 23.23 8.31
C SER A 197 9.39 22.23 9.30
N ILE A 198 10.35 21.43 8.85
CA ILE A 198 11.09 20.53 9.75
C ILE A 198 12.09 21.34 10.59
N ASN A 199 11.84 21.46 11.89
CA ASN A 199 12.62 22.29 12.79
C ASN A 199 12.50 21.87 14.28
N GLY A 200 13.01 22.68 15.21
CA GLY A 200 12.96 22.37 16.64
C GLY A 200 11.55 22.26 17.24
N PHE A 201 10.54 22.86 16.62
CA PHE A 201 9.15 22.75 17.04
C PHE A 201 8.56 21.35 16.82
N ASP A 202 9.13 20.56 15.91
CA ASP A 202 8.76 19.14 15.72
C ASP A 202 9.25 18.28 16.89
N ILE A 203 10.45 18.57 17.38
CA ILE A 203 10.99 17.92 18.59
C ILE A 203 10.13 18.28 19.81
N GLU A 204 9.78 19.56 19.97
CA GLU A 204 8.91 20.01 21.08
C GLU A 204 7.51 19.39 21.00
N ALA A 205 6.93 19.26 19.80
CA ALA A 205 5.64 18.61 19.60
C ALA A 205 5.70 17.12 19.95
N THR A 206 6.79 16.43 19.60
CA THR A 206 7.03 15.03 20.00
C THR A 206 7.12 14.88 21.51
N GLU A 207 7.88 15.77 22.18
CA GLU A 207 7.99 15.78 23.64
C GLU A 207 6.63 16.03 24.32
N GLN A 208 5.83 16.96 23.79
CA GLN A 208 4.47 17.22 24.28
C GLN A 208 3.56 15.99 24.11
N ALA A 209 3.62 15.35 22.94
CA ALA A 209 2.80 14.19 22.62
C ALA A 209 3.11 12.99 23.52
N ILE A 210 4.39 12.71 23.81
CA ILE A 210 4.82 11.70 24.79
C ILE A 210 4.28 11.99 26.19
N ASN A 211 4.13 13.27 26.55
CA ASN A 211 3.54 13.70 27.82
C ASN A 211 2.00 13.75 27.79
N GLY A 212 1.36 13.31 26.71
CA GLY A 212 -0.08 13.25 26.54
C GLY A 212 -0.74 14.55 26.07
N ASP A 213 0.05 15.54 25.62
CA ASP A 213 -0.45 16.76 25.01
C ASP A 213 -0.28 16.70 23.48
N LEU A 214 -1.40 16.40 22.80
CA LEU A 214 -1.45 16.31 21.34
C LEU A 214 -1.87 17.64 20.68
N SER A 215 -1.92 18.76 21.41
CA SER A 215 -2.47 20.02 20.89
C SER A 215 -1.70 20.59 19.69
N ASN A 216 -0.42 20.26 19.57
CA ASN A 216 0.46 20.65 18.46
C ASN A 216 0.99 19.44 17.67
N PHE A 217 0.35 18.27 17.80
CA PHE A 217 0.81 17.03 17.20
C PHE A 217 -0.23 16.53 16.20
N CYS A 218 0.15 16.45 14.93
CA CYS A 218 -0.80 16.14 13.85
C CYS A 218 -0.78 14.67 13.41
N GLN A 219 0.13 13.86 13.95
CA GLN A 219 0.17 12.43 13.71
C GLN A 219 -0.68 11.67 14.72
N ALA A 220 -1.04 10.43 14.37
CA ALA A 220 -1.90 9.60 15.21
C ALA A 220 -1.21 9.09 16.49
N SER A 221 0.13 9.12 16.54
CA SER A 221 0.93 8.66 17.66
C SER A 221 2.33 9.28 17.64
N ALA A 222 2.90 9.49 18.82
CA ALA A 222 4.28 9.96 19.00
C ALA A 222 5.32 8.83 18.87
N ASP A 223 4.89 7.61 18.51
CA ASP A 223 5.76 6.45 18.26
C ASP A 223 6.41 6.56 16.87
N LEU A 224 7.37 7.49 16.76
CA LEU A 224 8.06 7.86 15.52
C LEU A 224 9.05 6.78 15.06
N ASN A 225 9.51 5.94 15.98
CA ASN A 225 10.38 4.81 15.67
C ASN A 225 9.60 3.48 15.47
N ASN A 226 8.29 3.48 15.71
CA ASN A 226 7.37 2.34 15.59
C ASN A 226 7.77 1.14 16.45
N ASP A 227 8.31 1.39 17.65
CA ASP A 227 8.68 0.35 18.62
C ASP A 227 7.54 -0.05 19.57
N GLY A 228 6.38 0.63 19.45
CA GLY A 228 5.18 0.42 20.25
C GLY A 228 5.18 1.20 21.56
N ALA A 229 6.14 2.09 21.79
CA ALA A 229 6.25 2.90 23.01
C ALA A 229 6.63 4.35 22.71
N GLU A 230 5.74 5.28 23.07
CA GLU A 230 6.02 6.73 23.00
C GLU A 230 7.00 7.13 24.12
N ASN A 231 8.26 7.37 23.77
CA ASN A 231 9.35 7.58 24.73
C ASN A 231 10.50 8.44 24.17
N GLY A 232 11.59 8.58 24.93
CA GLY A 232 12.74 9.41 24.52
C GLY A 232 13.42 9.00 23.22
N PHE A 233 13.28 7.74 22.78
CA PHE A 233 13.80 7.29 21.48
C PHE A 233 13.05 7.90 20.30
N ASP A 234 11.78 8.29 20.47
CA ASP A 234 11.03 9.03 19.45
C ASP A 234 11.54 10.46 19.32
N ILE A 235 11.89 11.10 20.45
CA ILE A 235 12.53 12.42 20.47
C ILE A 235 13.89 12.36 19.77
N GLU A 236 14.72 11.36 20.08
CA GLU A 236 16.02 11.17 19.41
C GLU A 236 15.85 10.90 17.90
N THR A 237 14.81 10.18 17.52
CA THR A 237 14.46 9.93 16.12
C THR A 237 14.12 11.24 15.41
N GLU A 238 13.33 12.10 16.05
CA GLU A 238 12.97 13.41 15.49
C GLU A 238 14.16 14.38 15.47
N GLU A 239 15.00 14.38 16.49
CA GLU A 239 16.27 15.12 16.49
C GLU A 239 17.17 14.73 15.32
N GLN A 240 17.29 13.44 15.02
CA GLN A 240 18.07 12.98 13.87
C GLN A 240 17.47 13.49 12.55
N ARG A 241 16.14 13.46 12.41
CA ARG A 241 15.42 13.93 11.21
C ARG A 241 15.54 15.43 11.01
N VAL A 242 15.38 16.23 12.06
CA VAL A 242 15.63 17.68 12.02
C VAL A 242 17.06 18.01 11.60
N ASN A 243 18.02 17.13 11.93
CA ASN A 243 19.41 17.24 11.51
C ASN A 243 19.71 16.64 10.12
N GLY A 244 18.68 16.26 9.35
CA GLY A 244 18.81 15.76 7.99
C GLY A 244 19.18 14.30 7.89
N ALA A 245 19.02 13.51 8.96
CA ALA A 245 19.07 12.06 8.83
C ALA A 245 17.93 11.58 7.92
N PRO A 246 18.21 10.67 6.98
CA PRO A 246 17.17 10.08 6.17
C PRO A 246 16.23 9.22 7.02
N CYS A 247 14.98 9.11 6.57
CA CYS A 247 14.21 7.90 6.82
C CYS A 247 14.91 6.69 6.15
#